data_AF-A0AAJ7J340-F1
#
_entry.id   AF-A0AAJ7J340-F1
#
_cell.length_a   1.000
_cell.length_b   1.000
_cell.length_c   1.000
_cell.angle_alpha   90.00
_cell.angle_beta   90.00
_cell.angle_gamma   90.00
#
_symmetry.space_group_name_H-M   'P 1'
#
loop_
_entity.id
_entity.type
_entity.pdbx_description
1 polymer ?
#
loop_
_entity_poly.entity_id
_entity_poly.type
_entity_poly.pdbx_seq_one_letter_code
_entity_poly.pdbx_strand_id
1 'polypeptide(L)'
;MVAHTVLLDFSVSSDVVLDEKKRSNLKSAIANVLQEHFNGLKPLTESNIDGSFLVLYTGPKGSLITVRGYTEGLITINIEYYKRDEEEALLDFELARELETALQAAAASTRSHSLSPIKRGGPFDRYFPTAGEFFYLLFCLR
;
A
#
# COMPACT_ATOMS: atom_id res chain seq x y z
N MET A 1 6.25 2.40 20.64
CA MET A 1 5.22 3.02 19.74
C MET A 1 5.86 3.35 18.41
N VAL A 2 5.30 2.90 17.29
CA VAL A 2 5.95 2.95 15.96
C VAL A 2 4.89 3.17 14.88
N ALA A 3 5.20 4.00 13.88
CA ALA A 3 4.42 4.07 12.65
C ALA A 3 4.86 2.95 11.71
N HIS A 4 3.90 2.11 11.30
CA HIS A 4 4.12 1.04 10.34
C HIS A 4 3.63 1.48 8.97
N THR A 5 4.47 1.31 7.95
CA THR A 5 4.14 1.62 6.55
C THR A 5 4.32 0.35 5.71
N VAL A 6 3.23 -0.15 5.12
CA VAL A 6 3.25 -1.23 4.13
C VAL A 6 3.11 -0.60 2.74
N LEU A 7 3.95 -1.02 1.80
CA LEU A 7 4.03 -0.47 0.45
C LEU A 7 3.83 -1.60 -0.56
N LEU A 8 2.82 -1.48 -1.40
CA LEU A 8 2.46 -2.45 -2.43
C LEU A 8 2.40 -1.75 -3.78
N ASP A 9 3.15 -2.26 -4.75
CA ASP A 9 3.23 -1.71 -6.09
C ASP A 9 2.72 -2.72 -7.11
N PHE A 10 1.91 -2.26 -8.06
CA PHE A 10 1.34 -3.08 -9.13
C PHE A 10 1.53 -2.42 -10.48
N SER A 11 1.91 -3.20 -11.49
CA SER A 11 2.01 -2.74 -12.87
C SER A 11 0.80 -3.23 -13.67
N VAL A 12 0.07 -2.30 -14.27
CA VAL A 12 -1.07 -2.54 -15.16
C VAL A 12 -0.78 -1.92 -16.52
N SER A 13 -1.59 -2.24 -17.53
CA SER A 13 -1.49 -1.55 -18.81
C SER A 13 -1.96 -0.09 -18.67
N SER A 14 -1.27 0.85 -19.31
CA SER A 14 -1.54 2.30 -19.18
C SER A 14 -2.95 2.68 -19.61
N ASP A 15 -3.54 1.95 -20.56
CA ASP A 15 -4.93 2.14 -20.99
C ASP A 15 -5.95 1.92 -19.87
N VAL A 16 -5.62 1.11 -18.86
CA VAL A 16 -6.49 0.88 -17.70
C VAL A 16 -6.61 2.15 -16.84
N VAL A 17 -5.56 2.98 -16.80
CA VAL A 17 -5.55 4.24 -16.04
C VAL A 17 -6.07 5.41 -16.88
N LEU A 18 -5.75 5.44 -18.18
CA LEU A 18 -6.14 6.54 -19.08
C LEU A 18 -7.63 6.50 -19.48
N ASP A 19 -8.21 5.31 -19.66
CA ASP A 19 -9.63 5.16 -19.97
C ASP A 19 -10.48 5.34 -18.70
N GLU A 20 -11.42 6.29 -18.71
CA GLU A 20 -12.20 6.63 -17.53
C GLU A 20 -13.04 5.46 -16.99
N LYS A 21 -13.58 4.63 -17.88
CA LYS A 21 -14.43 3.50 -17.52
C LYS A 21 -13.58 2.38 -16.92
N LYS A 22 -12.45 2.05 -17.55
CA LYS A 22 -11.50 1.07 -17.00
C LYS A 22 -10.92 1.54 -15.66
N ARG A 23 -10.58 2.82 -15.54
CA ARG A 23 -10.10 3.43 -14.29
C ARG A 23 -11.14 3.34 -13.18
N SER A 24 -12.41 3.61 -13.48
CA SER A 24 -13.50 3.48 -12.51
C SER A 24 -13.69 2.04 -12.04
N ASN A 25 -13.60 1.07 -12.96
CA ASN A 25 -13.68 -0.35 -12.65
C ASN A 25 -12.49 -0.79 -11.77
N LEU A 26 -11.28 -0.37 -12.11
CA LEU A 26 -10.06 -0.65 -11.34
C LEU A 26 -10.18 -0.12 -9.91
N LYS A 27 -10.58 1.15 -9.74
CA LYS A 27 -10.80 1.74 -8.41
C LYS A 27 -11.81 0.94 -7.59
N SER A 28 -12.92 0.53 -8.22
CA SER A 28 -13.97 -0.25 -7.56
C SER A 28 -13.46 -1.64 -7.15
N ALA A 29 -12.70 -2.30 -8.02
CA ALA A 29 -12.10 -3.61 -7.72
C ALA A 29 -11.12 -3.54 -6.54
N ILE A 30 -10.24 -2.54 -6.53
CA ILE A 30 -9.31 -2.29 -5.42
C ILE A 30 -10.09 -1.98 -4.14
N ALA A 31 -11.10 -1.11 -4.21
CA ALA A 31 -11.91 -0.73 -3.06
C ALA A 31 -12.64 -1.92 -2.42
N ASN A 32 -13.12 -2.87 -3.23
CA ASN A 32 -13.78 -4.09 -2.74
C ASN A 32 -12.79 -4.98 -1.99
N VAL A 33 -11.61 -5.25 -2.56
CA VAL A 33 -10.57 -6.03 -1.89
C VAL A 33 -10.15 -5.39 -0.56
N LEU A 34 -9.96 -4.06 -0.55
CA LEU A 34 -9.62 -3.34 0.68
C LEU A 34 -10.75 -3.45 1.74
N GLN A 35 -12.02 -3.41 1.33
CA GLN A 35 -13.15 -3.57 2.27
C GLN A 35 -13.23 -4.97 2.86
N GLU A 36 -12.89 -6.00 2.09
CA GLU A 36 -12.85 -7.39 2.56
C GLU A 36 -11.73 -7.60 3.60
N HIS A 37 -10.60 -6.91 3.46
CA HIS A 37 -9.45 -7.06 4.37
C HIS A 37 -9.50 -6.08 5.57
N PHE A 38 -10.17 -4.94 5.44
CA PHE A 38 -10.22 -3.91 6.48
C PHE A 38 -11.66 -3.61 6.91
N ASN A 39 -12.09 -4.25 8.00
CA ASN A 39 -13.38 -3.97 8.63
C ASN A 39 -13.51 -2.48 9.01
N GLY A 40 -14.48 -1.77 8.45
CA GLY A 40 -14.69 -0.35 8.73
C GLY A 40 -13.82 0.59 7.89
N LEU A 41 -13.32 0.13 6.74
CA LEU A 41 -12.76 1.00 5.72
C LEU A 41 -13.79 2.07 5.30
N LYS A 42 -13.37 3.34 5.25
CA LYS A 42 -14.20 4.47 4.82
C LYS A 42 -13.44 5.30 3.80
N PRO A 43 -14.04 5.65 2.65
CA PRO A 43 -13.44 6.60 1.72
C PRO A 43 -13.38 8.00 2.37
N LEU A 44 -12.27 8.70 2.18
CA LEU A 44 -12.07 10.08 2.64
C LEU A 44 -12.12 11.05 1.47
N THR A 45 -11.22 10.86 0.50
CA THR A 45 -11.03 11.79 -0.61
C THR A 45 -10.70 11.02 -1.88
N GLU A 46 -11.21 11.51 -3.00
CA GLU A 46 -10.80 11.08 -4.34
C GLU A 46 -10.46 12.31 -5.16
N SER A 47 -9.33 12.25 -5.87
CA SER A 47 -8.86 13.33 -6.74
C SER A 47 -8.23 12.77 -8.01
N ASN A 48 -8.39 13.50 -9.12
CA ASN A 48 -7.61 13.28 -10.34
C ASN A 48 -6.47 14.30 -10.38
N ILE A 49 -5.27 13.86 -10.74
CA ILE A 49 -4.06 14.69 -10.78
C ILE A 49 -3.35 14.37 -12.09
N ASP A 50 -3.30 15.30 -13.04
CA ASP A 50 -2.58 15.13 -14.31
C ASP A 50 -2.88 13.80 -15.03
N GLY A 51 -4.16 13.41 -15.11
CA GLY A 51 -4.60 12.14 -15.72
C GLY A 51 -4.44 10.90 -14.82
N SER A 52 -3.66 11.01 -13.75
CA SER A 52 -3.55 10.03 -12.66
C SER A 52 -4.73 10.15 -11.69
N PHE A 53 -4.86 9.18 -10.77
CA PHE A 53 -5.85 9.23 -9.70
C PHE A 53 -5.23 8.98 -8.32
N LEU A 54 -5.87 9.56 -7.31
CA LEU A 54 -5.56 9.39 -5.89
C LEU A 54 -6.86 9.09 -5.16
N VAL A 55 -6.88 8.01 -4.39
CA VAL A 55 -7.98 7.68 -3.47
C VAL A 55 -7.41 7.47 -2.08
N LEU A 56 -8.03 8.13 -1.11
CA LEU A 56 -7.66 8.06 0.30
C LEU A 56 -8.76 7.37 1.08
N TYR A 57 -8.39 6.41 1.90
CA TYR A 57 -9.27 5.72 2.82
C TYR A 57 -8.75 5.83 4.25
N THR A 58 -9.66 5.77 5.21
CA THR A 58 -9.34 5.49 6.61
C THR A 58 -9.88 4.12 7.01
N GLY A 59 -9.22 3.46 7.95
CA GLY A 59 -9.61 2.13 8.39
C GLY A 59 -9.33 1.87 9.88
N PRO A 60 -9.29 0.58 10.27
CA PRO A 60 -8.99 0.17 11.63
C PRO A 60 -7.71 0.80 12.17
N LYS A 61 -7.65 1.00 13.50
CA LYS A 61 -6.48 1.56 14.20
C LYS A 61 -6.08 2.95 13.69
N GLY A 62 -7.04 3.72 13.16
CA GLY A 62 -6.80 5.03 12.58
C GLY A 62 -5.86 4.98 11.38
N SER A 63 -5.86 3.86 10.66
CA SER A 63 -4.99 3.68 9.50
C SER A 63 -5.38 4.63 8.37
N LEU A 64 -4.39 5.01 7.59
CA LEU A 64 -4.52 5.77 6.37
C LEU A 64 -4.05 4.91 5.20
N ILE A 65 -4.95 4.67 4.25
CA ILE A 65 -4.67 3.86 3.07
C ILE A 65 -4.76 4.76 1.86
N THR A 66 -3.66 4.87 1.13
CA THR A 66 -3.54 5.71 -0.06
C THR A 66 -3.39 4.82 -1.27
N VAL A 67 -4.31 4.93 -2.22
CA VAL A 67 -4.23 4.26 -3.53
C VAL A 67 -3.95 5.33 -4.57
N ARG A 68 -2.85 5.19 -5.32
CA ARG A 68 -2.49 6.12 -6.39
C ARG A 68 -2.21 5.35 -7.66
N GLY A 69 -2.83 5.76 -8.76
CA GLY A 69 -2.58 5.21 -10.08
C GLY A 69 -1.99 6.27 -11.00
N TYR A 70 -0.87 5.96 -11.63
CA TYR A 70 -0.10 6.81 -12.53
C TYR A 70 -0.42 6.48 -13.99
N THR A 71 -0.33 7.49 -14.86
CA THR A 71 -0.64 7.39 -16.29
C THR A 71 0.19 6.34 -17.04
N GLU A 72 1.37 6.01 -16.52
CA GLU A 72 2.29 5.01 -17.07
C GLU A 72 1.88 3.57 -16.72
N GLY A 73 0.80 3.38 -15.97
CA GLY A 73 0.31 2.06 -15.56
C GLY A 73 0.92 1.55 -14.25
N LEU A 74 1.47 2.42 -13.40
CA LEU A 74 1.86 2.07 -12.04
C LEU A 74 0.70 2.33 -11.07
N ILE A 75 0.43 1.40 -10.17
CA ILE A 75 -0.48 1.58 -9.03
C ILE A 75 0.33 1.37 -7.76
N THR A 76 0.28 2.32 -6.84
CA THR A 76 0.94 2.24 -5.53
C THR A 76 -0.11 2.30 -4.45
N ILE A 77 -0.03 1.38 -3.49
CA ILE A 77 -0.91 1.31 -2.33
C ILE A 77 -0.05 1.40 -1.07
N ASN A 78 -0.27 2.47 -0.30
CA ASN A 78 0.44 2.73 0.94
C ASN A 78 -0.54 2.57 2.11
N ILE A 79 -0.21 1.70 3.06
CA ILE A 79 -1.02 1.45 4.25
C ILE A 79 -0.20 1.90 5.44
N GLU A 80 -0.62 2.98 6.08
CA GLU A 80 0.04 3.56 7.23
C GLU A 80 -0.82 3.43 8.47
N TYR A 81 -0.27 2.91 9.55
CA TYR A 81 -0.96 2.83 10.83
C TYR A 81 0.00 2.98 11.99
N TYR A 82 -0.51 3.52 13.08
CA TYR A 82 0.27 3.70 14.29
C TYR A 82 -0.05 2.59 15.28
N LYS A 83 0.99 2.00 15.88
CA LYS A 83 0.86 0.86 16.79
C LYS A 83 1.64 1.10 18.08
N ARG A 84 1.03 0.78 19.22
CA ARG A 84 1.75 0.64 20.50
C ARG A 84 2.44 -0.72 20.58
N ASP A 85 3.42 -0.89 21.47
CA ASP A 85 4.28 -2.08 21.44
C ASP A 85 3.51 -3.38 21.76
N GLU A 86 2.48 -3.29 22.59
CA GLU A 86 1.63 -4.42 23.02
C GLU A 86 0.41 -4.67 22.11
N GLU A 87 0.08 -3.77 21.20
CA GLU A 87 -1.07 -3.95 20.29
C GLU A 87 -0.72 -4.94 19.19
N GLU A 88 -1.68 -5.71 18.68
CA GLU A 88 -1.41 -6.56 17.50
C GLU A 88 -1.16 -5.71 16.24
N ALA A 89 -0.41 -6.23 15.27
CA ALA A 89 -0.24 -5.55 13.98
C ALA A 89 -1.58 -5.42 13.26
N LEU A 90 -1.74 -4.41 12.39
CA LEU A 90 -2.91 -4.36 11.51
C LEU A 90 -2.77 -5.38 10.37
N LEU A 91 -1.55 -5.51 9.87
CA LEU A 91 -1.14 -6.48 8.87
C LEU A 91 0.09 -7.18 9.38
N ASP A 92 0.01 -8.50 9.55
CA ASP A 92 1.18 -9.34 9.65
C ASP A 92 1.67 -9.74 8.25
N PHE A 93 2.71 -10.58 8.20
CA PHE A 93 3.31 -10.98 6.93
C PHE A 93 2.34 -11.79 6.05
N GLU A 94 1.56 -12.69 6.64
CA GLU A 94 0.64 -13.55 5.88
C GLU A 94 -0.54 -12.76 5.34
N LEU A 95 -1.17 -11.92 6.16
CA LEU A 95 -2.27 -11.05 5.74
C LEU A 95 -1.82 -10.04 4.67
N ALA A 96 -0.59 -9.50 4.78
CA ALA A 96 -0.04 -8.62 3.76
C ALA A 96 0.17 -9.34 2.43
N ARG A 97 0.60 -10.61 2.45
CA ARG A 97 0.79 -11.45 1.27
C ARG A 97 -0.53 -11.84 0.62
N GLU A 98 -1.54 -12.19 1.42
CA GLU A 98 -2.90 -12.47 0.95
C GLU A 98 -3.51 -11.24 0.30
N LEU A 99 -3.37 -10.08 0.94
CA LEU A 99 -3.82 -8.79 0.40
C LEU A 99 -3.11 -8.46 -0.93
N GLU A 100 -1.79 -8.64 -1.02
CA GLU A 100 -1.04 -8.43 -2.26
C GLU A 100 -1.59 -9.33 -3.39
N THR A 101 -1.81 -10.61 -3.10
CA THR A 101 -2.31 -11.58 -4.08
C THR A 101 -3.72 -11.22 -4.56
N ALA A 102 -4.61 -10.84 -3.63
CA ALA A 102 -5.97 -10.43 -3.96
C ALA A 102 -5.99 -9.13 -4.80
N LEU A 103 -5.16 -8.15 -4.44
CA LEU A 103 -5.02 -6.89 -5.19
C LEU A 103 -4.41 -7.11 -6.58
N GLN A 104 -3.41 -7.98 -6.69
CA GLN A 104 -2.82 -8.37 -7.98
C GLN A 104 -3.86 -8.95 -8.93
N ALA A 105 -4.72 -9.84 -8.41
CA ALA A 105 -5.80 -10.44 -9.18
C ALA A 105 -6.87 -9.39 -9.57
N ALA A 106 -7.30 -8.56 -8.62
CA ALA A 106 -8.31 -7.53 -8.83
C ALA A 106 -7.87 -6.43 -9.82
N ALA A 107 -6.59 -6.06 -9.80
CA ALA A 107 -6.01 -5.09 -10.72
C ALA A 107 -5.66 -5.69 -12.09
N ALA A 108 -5.77 -7.02 -12.27
CA ALA A 108 -5.26 -7.75 -13.42
C ALA A 108 -3.80 -7.36 -13.77
N SER A 109 -2.98 -7.16 -12.73
CA SER A 109 -1.63 -6.62 -12.87
C SER A 109 -0.67 -7.65 -13.48
N THR A 110 0.24 -7.18 -14.33
CA THR A 110 1.30 -8.01 -14.94
C THR A 110 2.43 -8.30 -13.95
N ARG A 111 2.62 -7.42 -12.97
CA ARG A 111 3.64 -7.53 -11.94
C ARG A 111 3.11 -6.94 -10.63
N SER A 112 3.37 -7.60 -9.51
CA SER A 112 3.26 -7.04 -8.17
C SER A 112 4.64 -6.96 -7.53
N HIS A 113 4.80 -6.02 -6.60
CA HIS A 113 5.96 -5.94 -5.73
C HIS A 113 5.54 -5.40 -4.36
N SER A 114 5.65 -6.23 -3.34
CA SER A 114 5.58 -5.79 -1.94
C SER A 114 6.97 -5.52 -1.38
N LEU A 115 7.13 -4.36 -0.73
CA LEU A 115 8.32 -4.04 0.04
C LEU A 115 8.15 -4.51 1.49
N SER A 116 9.26 -4.84 2.14
CA SER A 116 9.24 -5.13 3.57
C SER A 116 8.66 -3.96 4.35
N PRO A 117 7.66 -4.17 5.22
CA PRO A 117 7.04 -3.10 5.99
C PRO A 117 8.07 -2.27 6.75
N ILE A 118 7.97 -0.94 6.61
CA ILE A 118 8.90 0.01 7.19
C ILE A 118 8.39 0.44 8.56
N LYS A 119 9.23 0.26 9.58
CA LYS A 119 8.98 0.72 10.95
C LYS A 119 9.63 2.08 11.16
N ARG A 120 8.82 3.11 11.40
CA ARG A 120 9.23 4.52 11.49
C ARG A 120 9.04 5.07 12.91
N GLY A 121 10.05 5.78 13.42
CA GLY A 121 10.00 6.43 14.74
C GLY A 121 10.08 5.48 15.94
N GLY A 122 10.61 4.27 15.75
CA GLY A 122 10.85 3.34 16.85
C GLY A 122 12.12 3.68 17.65
N PRO A 123 12.31 3.06 18.82
CA PRO A 123 13.47 3.32 19.69
C PRO A 123 14.80 2.81 19.10
N PHE A 124 14.74 2.01 18.04
CA PHE A 124 15.92 1.47 17.35
C PHE A 124 15.84 1.79 15.87
N ASP A 125 16.86 2.45 15.35
CA ASP A 125 17.04 2.68 13.93
C ASP A 125 17.48 1.40 13.21
N ARG A 126 16.79 1.06 12.12
CA ARG A 126 17.01 -0.18 11.36
C ARG A 126 17.50 0.06 9.94
N TYR A 127 17.41 1.30 9.46
CA TYR A 127 17.69 1.69 8.10
C TYR A 127 18.85 2.68 8.11
N PHE A 128 20.03 2.22 7.68
CA PHE A 128 21.24 3.03 7.60
C PHE A 128 21.57 3.25 6.11
N PRO A 129 21.33 4.45 5.57
CA PRO A 129 21.59 4.72 4.16
C PRO A 129 23.10 4.62 3.87
N THR A 130 23.43 4.00 2.74
CA THR A 130 24.81 3.94 2.25
C THR A 130 25.12 5.16 1.37
N ALA A 131 26.40 5.42 1.12
CA ALA A 131 26.84 6.54 0.28
C ALA A 131 26.29 6.51 -1.17
N GLY A 132 25.84 5.34 -1.64
CA GLY A 132 25.21 5.16 -2.96
C GLY A 132 23.68 5.18 -2.93
N GLU A 133 23.05 5.72 -1.86
CA GLU A 133 21.59 5.82 -1.69
C GLU A 133 20.83 4.48 -1.56
N PHE A 134 21.55 3.36 -1.45
CA PHE A 134 20.93 2.04 -1.20
C PHE A 134 20.64 1.82 0.29
N PHE A 135 19.51 1.18 0.59
CA PHE A 135 19.16 0.67 1.91
C PHE A 135 19.47 -0.83 2.00
N TYR A 136 20.27 -1.23 3.01
CA TYR A 136 20.36 -2.63 3.42
C TYR A 136 19.51 -2.86 4.67
N LEU A 137 18.73 -3.94 4.70
CA LEU A 137 18.25 -4.48 5.96
C LEU A 137 19.45 -5.10 6.68
N LEU A 138 19.93 -4.45 7.74
CA LEU A 138 20.92 -5.05 8.62
C LEU A 138 20.23 -6.16 9.43
N PHE A 139 20.32 -7.41 8.99
CA PHE A 139 20.09 -8.55 9.87
C PHE A 139 21.25 -8.61 10.86
N CYS A 140 21.07 -8.03 12.04
CA CYS A 140 21.90 -8.40 13.19
C CYS A 140 21.51 -9.83 13.59
N LEU A 141 22.14 -10.81 12.94
CA LEU A 141 22.25 -12.17 13.49
C LEU A 141 23.03 -12.05 14.80
N ARG A 142 22.36 -12.31 15.92
CA ARG A 142 22.99 -12.64 17.20
C ARG A 142 22.90 -14.13 17.41
#